data_AF-A0A5E4PUJ1-F1
#
_entry.id   AF-A0A5E4PUJ1-F1
#
_cell.length_a   1.000
_cell.length_b   1.000
_cell.length_c   1.000
_cell.angle_alpha   90.00
_cell.angle_beta   90.00
_cell.angle_gamma   90.00
#
_symmetry.space_group_name_H-M   'P 1'
#
loop_
_entity.id
_entity.type
_entity.pdbx_description
1 polymer ?
#
loop_
_entity_poly.entity_id
_entity_poly.type
_entity_poly.pdbx_seq_one_letter_code
_entity_poly.pdbx_strand_id
1 'polypeptide(L)'
;MDVFKCSGCKSTLQSKKYINCHGCNQKYDLHCAYLSPERLRSMDDVGKRAWRCLECKSKQPKADNTNTPVRNMANTLSANDVPRTDSDHSNVTLRRKQDSNTKSISENTLRGLLKAERQRNNKYYFSIIQASVNGLSDQLSSITSQCSADFQESLTFVSEQNTELKREITELKKLLSVKSAEIKSIKDENKKLREDLSSYVTRRESQRRPNPGTSYSSGRELPTLFVFNPVRSLPAIVKCACCTVKDIKGSVEHLHLPDIILHNLCVFP
;
A
#
# COMPACT_ATOMS: atom_id res chain seq x y z
N MET A 1 -8.89 3.18 21.32
CA MET A 1 -8.75 4.55 20.80
C MET A 1 -10.10 4.95 20.25
N ASP A 2 -10.66 6.07 20.68
CA ASP A 2 -11.98 6.50 20.21
C ASP A 2 -11.89 7.00 18.77
N VAL A 3 -12.65 6.35 17.89
CA VAL A 3 -12.76 6.72 16.47
C VAL A 3 -13.84 7.79 16.35
N PHE A 4 -13.43 9.04 16.15
CA PHE A 4 -14.36 10.16 15.94
C PHE A 4 -14.83 10.22 14.47
N LYS A 5 -16.09 10.59 14.24
CA LYS A 5 -16.65 10.83 12.90
C LYS A 5 -16.99 12.31 12.69
N CYS A 6 -16.79 12.81 11.49
CA CYS A 6 -17.17 14.16 11.09
C CYS A 6 -18.70 14.28 11.03
N SER A 7 -19.29 15.29 11.65
CA SER A 7 -20.73 15.49 11.60
C SER A 7 -21.26 15.94 10.24
N GLY A 8 -20.41 16.56 9.40
CA GLY A 8 -20.75 16.99 8.04
C GLY A 8 -20.76 15.82 7.06
N CYS A 9 -19.60 15.26 6.74
CA CYS A 9 -19.44 14.21 5.73
C CYS A 9 -19.54 12.77 6.25
N LYS A 10 -19.66 12.56 7.58
CA LYS A 10 -19.68 11.25 8.25
C LYS A 10 -18.40 10.41 8.14
N SER A 11 -17.36 10.92 7.49
CA SER A 11 -16.04 10.27 7.41
C SER A 11 -15.35 10.19 8.77
N THR A 12 -14.50 9.17 8.94
CA THR A 12 -13.66 9.01 10.12
C THR A 12 -12.61 10.11 10.19
N LEU A 13 -12.50 10.76 11.36
CA LEU A 13 -11.54 11.83 11.60
C LEU A 13 -10.19 11.24 12.00
N GLN A 14 -9.14 11.64 11.28
CA GLN A 14 -7.76 11.39 11.70
C GLN A 14 -7.42 12.25 12.93
N SER A 15 -6.59 11.71 13.82
CA SER A 15 -6.23 12.38 15.05
C SER A 15 -5.64 13.77 14.79
N LYS A 16 -6.15 14.78 15.52
CA LYS A 16 -5.71 16.19 15.56
C LYS A 16 -6.08 17.11 14.36
N LYS A 17 -6.86 16.68 13.36
CA LYS A 17 -7.29 17.53 12.23
C LYS A 17 -8.81 17.80 12.20
N TYR A 18 -9.35 18.32 13.30
CA TYR A 18 -10.77 18.67 13.39
C TYR A 18 -11.02 19.92 14.24
N ILE A 19 -12.20 20.51 14.11
CA ILE A 19 -12.69 21.62 14.95
C ILE A 19 -14.03 21.25 15.59
N ASN A 20 -14.28 21.74 16.80
CA ASN A 20 -15.52 21.51 17.53
C ASN A 20 -16.44 22.73 17.35
N CYS A 21 -17.69 22.50 16.96
CA CYS A 21 -18.69 23.56 16.93
C CYS A 21 -19.08 23.94 18.36
N HIS A 22 -18.97 25.22 18.70
CA HIS A 22 -19.39 25.75 20.00
C HIS A 22 -20.89 25.59 20.27
N GLY A 23 -21.73 25.61 19.22
CA GLY A 23 -23.18 25.55 19.37
C GLY A 23 -23.73 24.15 19.64
N CYS A 24 -23.16 23.12 19.01
CA CYS A 24 -23.67 21.74 19.09
C CYS A 24 -22.65 20.71 19.60
N ASN A 25 -21.42 21.15 19.95
CA ASN A 25 -20.28 20.33 20.38
C ASN A 25 -19.89 19.19 19.43
N GLN A 26 -20.39 19.21 18.20
CA GLN A 26 -20.05 18.23 17.16
C GLN A 26 -18.70 18.54 16.53
N LYS A 27 -18.02 17.48 16.06
CA LYS A 27 -16.69 17.54 15.45
C LYS A 27 -16.80 17.61 13.93
N TYR A 28 -16.04 18.50 13.30
CA TYR A 28 -16.01 18.66 11.85
C TYR A 28 -14.58 18.55 11.34
N ASP A 29 -14.40 17.87 10.22
CA ASP A 29 -13.15 17.98 9.46
C ASP A 29 -13.00 19.41 8.90
N LEU A 30 -11.77 19.76 8.52
CA LEU A 30 -11.45 21.11 8.06
C LEU A 30 -12.15 21.47 6.74
N HIS A 31 -12.39 20.50 5.88
CA HIS A 31 -13.02 20.71 4.58
C HIS A 31 -14.51 21.06 4.73
N CYS A 32 -15.24 20.29 5.53
CA CYS A 32 -16.63 20.53 5.93
C CYS A 32 -16.79 21.84 6.71
N ALA A 33 -15.77 22.23 7.48
CA ALA A 33 -15.74 23.50 8.19
C ALA A 33 -15.37 24.71 7.32
N TYR A 34 -14.98 24.48 6.05
CA TYR A 34 -14.43 25.50 5.15
C TYR A 34 -13.25 26.27 5.76
N LEU A 35 -12.35 25.54 6.41
CA LEU A 35 -11.11 26.05 7.02
C LEU A 35 -9.90 25.40 6.35
N SER A 36 -8.92 26.20 5.95
CA SER A 36 -7.60 25.65 5.61
C SER A 36 -6.83 25.28 6.87
N PRO A 37 -5.89 24.31 6.81
CA PRO A 37 -5.02 23.98 7.93
C PRO A 37 -4.24 25.20 8.47
N GLU A 38 -3.83 26.11 7.60
CA GLU A 38 -3.12 27.35 7.94
C GLU A 38 -4.02 28.28 8.76
N ARG A 39 -5.27 28.42 8.35
CA ARG A 39 -6.27 29.24 9.06
C ARG A 39 -6.59 28.68 10.44
N LEU A 40 -6.69 27.35 10.57
CA LEU A 40 -6.88 26.73 11.89
C LEU A 40 -5.67 26.96 12.80
N ARG A 41 -4.44 26.93 12.27
CA ARG A 41 -3.22 27.19 13.03
C ARG A 41 -3.11 28.67 13.45
N SER A 42 -3.57 29.60 12.64
CA SER A 42 -3.55 31.03 12.96
C SER A 42 -4.67 31.48 13.90
N MET A 43 -5.72 30.68 14.08
CA MET A 43 -6.76 30.96 15.07
C MET A 43 -6.22 30.80 16.48
N ASP A 44 -6.46 31.81 17.31
CA ASP A 44 -6.26 31.74 18.75
C ASP A 44 -7.26 30.78 19.41
N ASP A 45 -7.01 30.42 20.65
CA ASP A 45 -7.88 29.47 21.35
C ASP A 45 -9.28 30.04 21.61
N VAL A 46 -9.41 31.37 21.68
CA VAL A 46 -10.72 32.05 21.77
C VAL A 46 -11.49 31.85 20.47
N GLY A 47 -10.88 32.11 19.31
CA GLY A 47 -11.48 31.89 18.01
C GLY A 47 -11.85 30.43 17.76
N LYS A 48 -11.00 29.48 18.19
CA LYS A 48 -11.31 28.03 18.10
C LYS A 48 -12.51 27.66 18.96
N ARG A 49 -12.60 28.17 20.19
CA ARG A 49 -13.73 27.92 21.10
C ARG A 49 -15.01 28.65 20.69
N ALA A 50 -14.92 29.73 19.90
CA ALA A 50 -16.05 30.51 19.42
C ALA A 50 -16.58 30.05 18.05
N TRP A 51 -15.88 29.15 17.35
CA TRP A 51 -16.29 28.70 16.02
C TRP A 51 -17.63 27.96 16.05
N ARG A 52 -18.52 28.28 15.10
CA ARG A 52 -19.84 27.65 14.94
C ARG A 52 -19.99 27.11 13.53
N CYS A 53 -20.55 25.90 13.40
CA CYS A 53 -20.89 25.30 12.11
C CYS A 53 -22.01 26.08 11.40
N LEU A 54 -22.21 25.82 10.11
CA LEU A 54 -23.19 26.54 9.29
C LEU A 54 -24.62 26.41 9.83
N GLU A 55 -24.98 25.24 10.35
CA GLU A 55 -26.30 24.99 10.95
C GLU A 55 -26.53 25.78 12.24
N CYS A 56 -25.51 25.87 13.11
CA CYS A 56 -25.60 26.71 14.30
C CYS A 56 -25.63 28.20 13.95
N LYS A 57 -24.94 28.62 12.88
CA LYS A 57 -24.97 30.01 12.39
C LYS A 57 -26.32 30.39 11.79
N SER A 58 -26.98 29.50 11.05
CA SER A 58 -28.30 29.78 10.45
C SER A 58 -29.42 29.89 11.48
N LYS A 59 -29.27 29.23 12.63
CA LYS A 59 -30.20 29.29 13.78
C LYS A 59 -30.01 30.53 14.66
N GLN A 60 -28.94 31.32 14.47
CA GLN A 60 -28.78 32.55 15.24
C GLN A 60 -29.82 33.58 14.77
N PRO A 61 -30.50 34.27 15.69
CA PRO A 61 -31.37 35.37 15.32
C PRO A 61 -30.54 36.38 14.53
N LYS A 62 -31.03 36.73 13.33
CA LYS A 62 -30.44 37.84 12.56
C LYS A 62 -30.55 39.07 13.46
N ALA A 63 -29.41 39.72 13.71
CA ALA A 63 -29.32 40.83 14.65
C ALA A 63 -30.40 41.88 14.39
N ASP A 64 -30.77 42.60 15.44
CA ASP A 64 -31.80 43.62 15.42
C ASP A 64 -31.57 44.60 14.25
N ASN A 65 -32.54 44.66 13.34
CA ASN A 65 -32.50 45.51 12.16
C ASN A 65 -32.88 46.96 12.47
N THR A 66 -32.97 47.36 13.75
CA THR A 66 -33.34 48.72 14.22
C THR A 66 -32.53 49.85 13.60
N ASN A 67 -31.30 49.60 13.14
CA ASN A 67 -30.46 50.59 12.45
C ASN A 67 -30.49 50.52 10.91
N THR A 68 -31.30 49.62 10.33
CA THR A 68 -31.58 49.70 8.90
C THR A 68 -32.66 50.77 8.75
N PRO A 69 -32.38 51.95 8.17
CA PRO A 69 -33.38 53.00 8.05
C PRO A 69 -34.59 52.42 7.31
N VAL A 70 -35.68 52.23 8.05
CA VAL A 70 -36.98 51.90 7.48
C VAL A 70 -37.24 53.01 6.49
N ARG A 71 -37.28 52.70 5.19
CA ARG A 71 -37.67 53.70 4.18
C ARG A 71 -39.01 54.25 4.63
N ASN A 72 -39.03 55.52 5.05
CA ASN A 72 -40.25 56.23 5.39
C ASN A 72 -41.19 56.11 4.19
N MET A 73 -42.17 55.21 4.28
CA MET A 73 -43.34 55.23 3.43
C MET A 73 -44.20 56.37 3.95
N ALA A 74 -43.78 57.60 3.68
CA ALA A 74 -44.56 58.77 3.97
C ALA A 74 -45.85 58.71 3.15
N ASN A 75 -46.93 58.37 3.84
CA ASN A 75 -48.29 58.87 3.66
C ASN A 75 -48.61 59.49 2.29
N THR A 76 -49.12 58.65 1.39
CA THR A 76 -50.16 59.06 0.45
C THR A 76 -51.28 58.02 0.48
N LEU A 77 -51.93 57.86 1.62
CA LEU A 77 -53.25 57.24 1.71
C LEU A 77 -54.25 58.38 1.89
N SER A 78 -54.82 58.82 0.77
CA SER A 78 -56.03 59.63 0.77
C SER A 78 -57.19 58.72 1.17
N ALA A 79 -57.98 59.16 2.14
CA ALA A 79 -58.88 58.34 2.96
C ALA A 79 -60.20 57.90 2.28
N ASN A 80 -60.21 57.53 1.00
CA ASN A 80 -61.47 57.26 0.29
C ASN A 80 -61.59 55.97 -0.52
N ASP A 81 -60.62 55.04 -0.50
CA ASP A 81 -60.79 53.79 -1.23
C ASP A 81 -61.03 52.57 -0.32
N VAL A 82 -62.24 52.04 -0.51
CA VAL A 82 -62.88 50.87 0.07
C VAL A 82 -61.97 49.64 0.05
N PRO A 83 -61.93 48.82 1.12
CA PRO A 83 -61.15 47.60 1.13
C PRO A 83 -61.81 46.56 0.23
N ARG A 84 -61.24 46.37 -0.97
CA ARG A 84 -61.43 45.13 -1.73
C ARG A 84 -60.42 44.10 -1.22
N THR A 85 -60.96 43.12 -0.51
CA THR A 85 -60.34 41.81 -0.34
C THR A 85 -60.12 41.23 -1.73
N ASP A 86 -58.87 41.08 -2.16
CA ASP A 86 -58.44 39.90 -2.90
C ASP A 86 -56.91 39.82 -2.96
N SER A 87 -56.43 38.69 -2.46
CA SER A 87 -55.34 37.88 -2.99
C SER A 87 -54.61 38.46 -4.21
N ASP A 88 -53.44 39.07 -4.02
CA ASP A 88 -52.21 38.58 -4.65
C ASP A 88 -50.96 39.32 -4.14
N HIS A 89 -49.99 38.55 -3.67
CA HIS A 89 -48.71 39.06 -3.17
C HIS A 89 -47.76 39.37 -4.33
N SER A 90 -47.94 40.51 -5.00
CA SER A 90 -46.96 41.04 -5.97
C SER A 90 -46.59 42.49 -5.66
N ASN A 91 -45.69 42.66 -4.68
CA ASN A 91 -45.04 43.93 -4.38
C ASN A 91 -43.94 44.23 -5.42
N VAL A 92 -44.33 44.65 -6.64
CA VAL A 92 -43.40 45.15 -7.65
C VAL A 92 -43.51 46.67 -7.74
N THR A 93 -42.55 47.39 -7.15
CA THR A 93 -42.47 48.86 -7.27
C THR A 93 -41.97 49.25 -8.66
N LEU A 94 -42.86 49.70 -9.54
CA LEU A 94 -42.51 50.24 -10.85
C LEU A 94 -41.93 51.66 -10.69
N ARG A 95 -40.64 51.80 -10.97
CA ARG A 95 -39.91 53.08 -10.93
C ARG A 95 -40.24 53.92 -12.17
N ARG A 96 -40.82 55.10 -12.00
CA ARG A 96 -41.06 56.09 -13.09
C ARG A 96 -39.75 56.40 -13.81
N LYS A 97 -39.73 56.18 -15.12
CA LYS A 97 -38.59 56.41 -16.01
C LYS A 97 -38.62 57.87 -16.45
N GLN A 98 -37.54 58.63 -16.17
CA GLN A 98 -37.31 59.94 -16.78
C GLN A 98 -36.74 59.75 -18.18
N ASP A 99 -37.34 60.41 -19.17
CA ASP A 99 -36.90 60.41 -20.57
C ASP A 99 -35.63 61.26 -20.74
N SER A 100 -34.49 60.71 -20.34
CA SER A 100 -33.18 61.28 -20.68
C SER A 100 -32.84 60.92 -22.13
N ASN A 101 -32.54 61.94 -22.95
CA ASN A 101 -32.08 61.88 -24.34
C ASN A 101 -30.74 61.11 -24.46
N THR A 102 -30.79 59.79 -24.31
CA THR A 102 -29.64 58.90 -24.44
C THR A 102 -29.53 58.43 -25.88
N LYS A 103 -28.41 58.76 -26.55
CA LYS A 103 -28.01 58.17 -27.84
C LYS A 103 -28.15 56.65 -27.75
N SER A 104 -29.17 56.08 -28.38
CA SER A 104 -29.42 54.64 -28.32
C SER A 104 -28.36 53.92 -29.16
N ILE A 105 -27.61 53.04 -28.50
CA ILE A 105 -26.69 52.14 -29.20
C ILE A 105 -27.55 51.17 -30.00
N SER A 106 -27.27 51.03 -31.30
CA SER A 106 -28.01 50.10 -32.15
C SER A 106 -27.84 48.66 -31.64
N GLU A 107 -28.91 47.87 -31.72
CA GLU A 107 -28.88 46.46 -31.35
C GLU A 107 -27.79 45.69 -32.10
N ASN A 108 -27.55 46.03 -33.36
CA ASN A 108 -26.50 45.44 -34.19
C ASN A 108 -25.11 45.70 -33.63
N THR A 109 -24.85 46.89 -33.07
CA THR A 109 -23.58 47.21 -32.42
C THR A 109 -23.38 46.36 -31.17
N LEU A 110 -24.43 46.19 -30.34
CA LEU A 110 -24.37 45.35 -29.14
C LEU A 110 -24.13 43.87 -29.50
N ARG A 111 -24.82 43.35 -30.52
CA ARG A 111 -24.61 41.98 -31.03
C ARG A 111 -23.19 41.78 -31.54
N GLY A 112 -22.63 42.77 -32.24
CA GLY A 112 -21.25 42.75 -32.72
C GLY A 112 -20.24 42.70 -31.56
N LEU A 113 -20.42 43.54 -30.54
CA LEU A 113 -19.57 43.56 -29.34
C LEU A 113 -19.62 42.24 -28.58
N LEU A 114 -20.81 41.66 -28.39
CA LEU A 114 -20.98 40.36 -27.72
C LEU A 114 -20.29 39.22 -28.49
N LYS A 115 -20.38 39.22 -29.83
CA LYS A 115 -19.70 38.22 -30.67
C LYS A 115 -18.18 38.35 -30.58
N ALA A 116 -17.65 39.58 -30.62
CA ALA A 116 -16.22 39.84 -30.49
C ALA A 116 -15.68 39.43 -29.11
N GLU A 117 -16.42 39.75 -28.03
CA GLU A 117 -16.06 39.34 -26.67
C GLU A 117 -16.04 37.82 -26.52
N ARG A 118 -17.07 37.14 -27.03
CA ARG A 118 -17.13 35.67 -27.04
C ARG A 118 -15.95 35.06 -27.78
N GLN A 119 -15.57 35.63 -28.93
CA GLN A 119 -14.43 35.12 -29.71
C GLN A 119 -13.09 35.34 -28.98
N ARG A 120 -12.90 36.49 -28.33
CA ARG A 120 -11.71 36.74 -27.49
C ARG A 120 -11.64 35.77 -26.32
N ASN A 121 -12.74 35.58 -25.60
CA ASN A 121 -12.83 34.63 -24.50
C ASN A 121 -12.55 33.19 -24.96
N ASN A 122 -13.15 32.74 -26.07
CA ASN A 122 -12.90 31.41 -26.61
C ASN A 122 -11.43 31.20 -26.97
N LYS A 123 -10.77 32.19 -27.61
CA LYS A 123 -9.35 32.11 -27.94
C LYS A 123 -8.48 32.02 -26.68
N TYR A 124 -8.78 32.84 -25.67
CA TYR A 124 -8.08 32.84 -24.39
C TYR A 124 -8.22 31.49 -23.67
N TYR A 125 -9.44 30.99 -23.48
CA TYR A 125 -9.66 29.69 -22.84
C TYR A 125 -9.02 28.55 -23.63
N PHE A 126 -9.12 28.56 -24.96
CA PHE A 126 -8.47 27.56 -25.80
C PHE A 126 -6.95 27.55 -25.60
N SER A 127 -6.29 28.72 -25.57
CA SER A 127 -4.85 28.79 -25.32
C SER A 127 -4.43 28.25 -23.94
N ILE A 128 -5.22 28.51 -22.89
CA ILE A 128 -4.93 28.00 -21.54
C ILE A 128 -5.11 26.49 -21.49
N ILE A 129 -6.20 25.98 -22.06
CA ILE A 129 -6.48 24.54 -22.11
C ILE A 129 -5.39 23.85 -22.93
N GLN A 130 -5.01 24.39 -24.08
CA GLN A 130 -3.97 23.83 -24.93
C GLN A 130 -2.61 23.80 -24.21
N ALA A 131 -2.22 24.88 -23.53
CA ALA A 131 -0.99 24.90 -22.74
C ALA A 131 -1.02 23.88 -21.60
N SER A 132 -2.18 23.72 -20.92
CA SER A 132 -2.35 22.73 -19.85
C SER A 132 -2.29 21.30 -20.39
N VAL A 133 -2.93 21.02 -21.52
CA VAL A 133 -2.91 19.70 -22.18
C VAL A 133 -1.50 19.34 -22.63
N ASN A 134 -0.78 20.29 -23.22
CA ASN A 134 0.62 20.06 -23.62
C ASN A 134 1.50 19.79 -22.40
N GLY A 135 1.37 20.58 -21.33
CA GLY A 135 2.13 20.35 -20.09
C GLY A 135 1.85 18.99 -19.45
N LEU A 136 0.58 18.55 -19.45
CA LEU A 136 0.22 17.21 -18.99
C LEU A 136 0.78 16.11 -19.90
N SER A 137 0.77 16.33 -21.22
CA SER A 137 1.36 15.40 -22.19
C SER A 137 2.88 15.24 -21.98
N ASP A 138 3.58 16.34 -21.71
CA ASP A 138 5.02 16.33 -21.43
C ASP A 138 5.32 15.59 -20.11
N GLN A 139 4.54 15.85 -19.06
CA GLN A 139 4.66 15.14 -17.79
C GLN A 139 4.40 13.64 -17.95
N LEU A 140 3.36 13.25 -18.69
CA LEU A 140 3.06 11.83 -18.95
C LEU A 140 4.19 11.17 -19.76
N SER A 141 4.75 11.87 -20.75
CA SER A 141 5.87 11.37 -21.54
C SER A 141 7.12 11.19 -20.68
N SER A 142 7.40 12.13 -19.77
CA SER A 142 8.51 12.04 -18.82
C SER A 142 8.33 10.91 -17.82
N ILE A 143 7.13 10.71 -17.28
CA ILE A 143 6.84 9.59 -16.37
C ILE A 143 6.99 8.27 -17.12
N THR A 144 6.48 8.19 -18.34
CA THR A 144 6.55 6.98 -19.16
C THR A 144 8.00 6.62 -19.48
N SER A 145 8.82 7.60 -19.88
CA SER A 145 10.23 7.36 -20.16
C SER A 145 11.00 6.93 -18.91
N GLN A 146 10.78 7.60 -17.78
CA GLN A 146 11.42 7.24 -16.51
C GLN A 146 11.02 5.84 -16.05
N CYS A 147 9.73 5.52 -16.00
CA CYS A 147 9.27 4.18 -15.65
C CYS A 147 9.84 3.13 -16.60
N SER A 148 9.88 3.39 -17.91
CA SER A 148 10.44 2.43 -18.87
C SER A 148 11.93 2.16 -18.62
N ALA A 149 12.70 3.18 -18.26
CA ALA A 149 14.12 3.04 -17.95
C ALA A 149 14.33 2.23 -16.66
N ASP A 150 13.62 2.58 -15.59
CA ASP A 150 13.73 1.92 -14.27
C ASP A 150 13.31 0.44 -14.34
N PHE A 151 12.25 0.13 -15.10
CA PHE A 151 11.82 -1.25 -15.31
C PHE A 151 12.82 -2.04 -16.14
N GLN A 152 13.45 -1.41 -17.13
CA GLN A 152 14.45 -2.07 -17.95
C GLN A 152 15.74 -2.36 -17.17
N GLU A 153 16.17 -1.44 -16.30
CA GLU A 153 17.27 -1.67 -15.37
C GLU A 153 16.95 -2.80 -14.39
N SER A 154 15.76 -2.79 -13.78
CA SER A 154 15.33 -3.86 -12.88
C SER A 154 15.26 -5.22 -13.57
N LEU A 155 14.75 -5.26 -14.81
CA LEU A 155 14.65 -6.49 -15.59
C LEU A 155 16.03 -7.04 -15.99
N THR A 156 16.95 -6.17 -16.38
CA THR A 156 18.33 -6.56 -16.72
C THR A 156 19.04 -7.11 -15.49
N PHE A 157 18.96 -6.42 -14.34
CA PHE A 157 19.49 -6.91 -13.07
C PHE A 157 18.95 -8.30 -12.68
N VAL A 158 17.63 -8.50 -12.72
CA VAL A 158 17.02 -9.80 -12.39
C VAL A 158 17.44 -10.87 -13.40
N SER A 159 17.59 -10.52 -14.67
CA SER A 159 18.03 -11.45 -15.71
C SER A 159 19.47 -11.92 -15.48
N GLU A 160 20.37 -11.03 -15.09
CA GLU A 160 21.76 -11.33 -14.74
C GLU A 160 21.86 -12.20 -13.47
N GLN A 161 21.07 -11.89 -12.44
CA GLN A 161 21.01 -12.73 -11.24
C GLN A 161 20.51 -14.14 -11.56
N ASN A 162 19.54 -14.27 -12.47
CA ASN A 162 19.01 -15.57 -12.87
C ASN A 162 20.01 -16.37 -13.72
N THR A 163 20.77 -15.72 -14.61
CA THR A 163 21.83 -16.41 -15.36
C THR A 163 22.95 -16.90 -14.45
N GLU A 164 23.32 -16.09 -13.45
CA GLU A 164 24.31 -16.45 -12.45
C GLU A 164 23.86 -17.63 -11.57
N LEU A 165 22.64 -17.58 -11.03
CA LEU A 165 22.08 -18.68 -10.25
C LEU A 165 22.01 -19.99 -11.06
N LYS A 166 21.66 -19.91 -12.36
CA LYS A 166 21.67 -21.10 -13.24
C LYS A 166 23.08 -21.66 -13.44
N ARG A 167 24.09 -20.78 -13.52
CA ARG A 167 25.50 -21.17 -13.59
C ARG A 167 25.93 -21.90 -12.33
N GLU A 168 25.64 -21.35 -11.15
CA GLU A 168 25.94 -21.99 -9.86
C GLU A 168 25.26 -23.35 -9.70
N ILE A 169 23.98 -23.47 -10.06
CA ILE A 169 23.25 -24.74 -10.04
C ILE A 169 23.95 -25.78 -10.93
N THR A 170 24.44 -25.36 -12.09
CA THR A 170 25.14 -26.25 -13.02
C THR A 170 26.48 -26.72 -12.46
N GLU A 171 27.26 -25.82 -11.86
CA GLU A 171 28.54 -26.15 -11.23
C GLU A 171 28.35 -27.06 -10.00
N LEU A 172 27.35 -26.78 -9.15
CA LEU A 172 27.02 -27.64 -8.02
C LEU A 172 26.59 -29.04 -8.47
N LYS A 173 25.82 -29.16 -9.56
CA LYS A 173 25.46 -30.47 -10.14
C LYS A 173 26.68 -31.23 -10.64
N LYS A 174 27.63 -30.57 -11.30
CA LYS A 174 28.89 -31.19 -11.73
C LYS A 174 29.70 -31.67 -10.53
N LEU A 175 29.87 -30.84 -9.51
CA LEU A 175 30.60 -31.19 -8.30
C LEU A 175 29.96 -32.38 -7.57
N LEU A 176 28.63 -32.38 -7.46
CA LEU A 176 27.87 -33.48 -6.86
C LEU A 176 28.08 -34.79 -7.64
N SER A 177 28.07 -34.73 -8.98
CA SER A 177 28.35 -35.88 -9.83
C SER A 177 29.76 -36.44 -9.58
N VAL A 178 30.79 -35.58 -9.55
CA VAL A 178 32.17 -35.98 -9.25
C VAL A 178 32.28 -36.63 -7.87
N LYS A 179 31.72 -35.99 -6.84
CA LYS A 179 31.74 -36.51 -5.46
C LYS A 179 31.00 -37.83 -5.33
N SER A 180 29.89 -38.01 -6.05
CA SER A 180 29.15 -39.27 -6.08
C SER A 180 29.97 -40.42 -6.68
N ALA A 181 30.75 -40.14 -7.73
CA ALA A 181 31.65 -41.12 -8.36
C ALA A 181 32.82 -41.47 -7.43
N GLU A 182 33.42 -40.48 -6.77
CA GLU A 182 34.50 -40.67 -5.78
C GLU A 182 34.03 -41.55 -4.61
N ILE A 183 32.86 -41.25 -4.02
CA ILE A 183 32.26 -42.07 -2.95
C ILE A 183 32.03 -43.51 -3.42
N LYS A 184 31.60 -43.71 -4.67
CA LYS A 184 31.42 -45.05 -5.24
C LYS A 184 32.76 -45.81 -5.35
N SER A 185 33.80 -45.17 -5.88
CA SER A 185 35.15 -45.75 -5.96
C SER A 185 35.66 -46.17 -4.58
N ILE A 186 35.57 -45.28 -3.59
CA ILE A 186 35.99 -45.56 -2.21
C ILE A 186 35.17 -46.70 -1.59
N LYS A 187 33.86 -46.80 -1.89
CA LYS A 187 33.04 -47.92 -1.42
C LYS A 187 33.48 -49.25 -2.04
N ASP A 188 33.79 -49.26 -3.33
CA ASP A 188 34.26 -50.45 -4.04
C ASP A 188 35.64 -50.90 -3.53
N GLU A 189 36.56 -49.97 -3.29
CA GLU A 189 37.87 -50.25 -2.67
C GLU A 189 37.74 -50.80 -1.24
N ASN A 190 36.90 -50.18 -0.40
CA ASN A 190 36.64 -50.67 0.95
C ASN A 190 36.03 -52.06 0.96
N LYS A 191 35.14 -52.36 0.00
CA LYS A 191 34.58 -53.70 -0.17
C LYS A 191 35.68 -54.71 -0.48
N LYS A 192 36.55 -54.41 -1.44
CA LYS A 192 37.69 -55.26 -1.80
C LYS A 192 38.63 -55.50 -0.62
N LEU A 193 39.00 -54.45 0.11
CA LEU A 193 39.85 -54.57 1.29
C LEU A 193 39.22 -55.45 2.39
N ARG A 194 37.90 -55.38 2.58
CA ARG A 194 37.19 -56.25 3.52
C ARG A 194 37.21 -57.71 3.08
N GLU A 195 37.04 -57.97 1.79
CA GLU A 195 37.14 -59.31 1.20
C GLU A 195 38.56 -59.89 1.36
N ASP A 196 39.58 -59.09 1.03
CA ASP A 196 41.00 -59.45 1.19
C ASP A 196 41.34 -59.76 2.66
N LEU A 197 40.90 -58.92 3.60
CA LEU A 197 41.10 -59.12 5.04
C LEU A 197 40.42 -60.40 5.53
N SER A 198 39.17 -60.65 5.10
CA SER A 198 38.43 -61.87 5.44
C SER A 198 39.15 -63.14 4.95
N SER A 199 39.69 -63.10 3.72
CA SER A 199 40.48 -64.20 3.16
C SER A 199 41.76 -64.47 3.96
N TYR A 200 42.44 -63.41 4.41
CA TYR A 200 43.65 -63.49 5.21
C TYR A 200 43.37 -64.08 6.61
N VAL A 201 42.30 -63.62 7.28
CA VAL A 201 41.87 -64.15 8.57
C VAL A 201 41.57 -65.64 8.47
N THR A 202 40.77 -66.04 7.45
CA THR A 202 40.43 -67.45 7.20
C THR A 202 41.68 -68.32 6.96
N ARG A 203 42.65 -67.81 6.18
CA ARG A 203 43.92 -68.50 5.92
C ARG A 203 44.74 -68.67 7.20
N ARG A 204 44.82 -67.62 8.02
CA ARG A 204 45.56 -67.63 9.30
C ARG A 204 44.92 -68.59 10.31
N GLU A 205 43.60 -68.65 10.37
CA GLU A 205 42.87 -69.59 11.23
C GLU A 205 43.10 -71.05 10.80
N SER A 206 43.13 -71.31 9.50
CA SER A 206 43.44 -72.64 8.96
C SER A 206 44.86 -73.11 9.29
N GLN A 207 45.84 -72.19 9.35
CA GLN A 207 47.22 -72.49 9.75
C GLN A 207 47.38 -72.71 11.27
N ARG A 208 46.46 -72.20 12.09
CA ARG A 208 46.46 -72.35 13.55
C ARG A 208 45.88 -73.67 14.05
N ARG A 209 45.62 -74.65 13.18
CA ARG A 209 45.13 -75.96 13.63
C ARG A 209 46.07 -76.52 14.70
N PRO A 210 45.55 -76.82 15.91
CA PRO A 210 46.37 -77.29 17.00
C PRO A 210 47.05 -78.60 16.59
N ASN A 211 48.35 -78.67 16.83
CA ASN A 211 49.10 -79.90 16.67
C ASN A 211 48.41 -80.99 17.53
N PRO A 212 47.95 -82.12 16.98
CA PRO A 212 47.09 -83.08 17.71
C PRO A 212 47.73 -83.81 18.90
N GLY A 213 48.87 -83.35 19.43
CA GLY A 213 49.74 -84.10 20.33
C GLY A 213 49.96 -83.55 21.74
N THR A 214 49.37 -82.42 22.14
CA THR A 214 49.60 -81.85 23.48
C THR A 214 48.31 -81.78 24.31
N SER A 215 47.95 -82.93 24.89
CA SER A 215 47.04 -82.99 26.04
C SER A 215 47.75 -82.44 27.27
N TYR A 216 47.69 -81.13 27.48
CA TYR A 216 48.02 -80.51 28.77
C TYR A 216 46.74 -80.08 29.47
N SER A 217 46.33 -80.91 30.43
CA SER A 217 45.36 -80.62 31.46
C SER A 217 45.95 -79.64 32.48
N SER A 218 45.68 -78.35 32.34
CA SER A 218 45.72 -77.46 33.51
C SER A 218 44.70 -76.35 33.36
N GLY A 219 43.68 -76.39 34.23
CA GLY A 219 42.72 -75.32 34.40
C GLY A 219 43.43 -74.05 34.85
N ARG A 220 43.39 -73.02 34.01
CA ARG A 220 43.42 -71.62 34.44
C ARG A 220 42.43 -70.87 33.55
N GLU A 221 41.41 -70.35 34.19
CA GLU A 221 40.48 -69.39 33.60
C GLU A 221 41.29 -68.21 33.06
N LEU A 222 41.31 -68.06 31.73
CA LEU A 222 41.84 -66.88 31.06
C LEU A 222 40.69 -65.89 30.82
N PRO A 223 40.97 -64.57 30.90
CA PRO A 223 39.94 -63.55 30.89
C PRO A 223 39.25 -63.50 29.53
N THR A 224 37.93 -63.39 29.59
CA THR A 224 37.02 -63.14 28.48
C THR A 224 37.54 -62.00 27.60
N LEU A 225 38.19 -62.34 26.49
CA LEU A 225 38.58 -61.37 25.46
C LEU A 225 37.30 -60.78 24.87
N PHE A 226 37.11 -59.49 25.12
CA PHE A 226 36.03 -58.67 24.59
C PHE A 226 35.89 -58.89 23.07
N VAL A 227 34.80 -59.55 22.70
CA VAL A 227 34.33 -59.64 21.31
C VAL A 227 34.02 -58.21 20.87
N PHE A 228 34.86 -57.66 19.99
CA PHE A 228 34.60 -56.38 19.34
C PHE A 228 33.33 -56.53 18.49
N ASN A 229 32.23 -56.00 19.01
CA ASN A 229 30.91 -56.03 18.40
C ASN A 229 30.91 -55.01 17.24
N PRO A 230 30.90 -55.43 15.97
CA PRO A 230 31.01 -54.48 14.87
C PRO A 230 29.65 -53.78 14.69
N VAL A 231 29.68 -52.47 14.90
CA VAL A 231 28.70 -51.50 14.36
C VAL A 231 27.30 -51.62 14.98
N ARG A 232 27.16 -51.10 16.20
CA ARG A 232 25.90 -50.46 16.60
C ARG A 232 25.66 -49.28 15.64
N SER A 233 24.66 -49.46 14.78
CA SER A 233 23.79 -48.44 14.20
C SER A 233 24.15 -47.00 14.55
N LEU A 234 24.75 -46.29 13.59
CA LEU A 234 24.74 -44.83 13.59
C LEU A 234 23.28 -44.35 13.68
N PRO A 235 22.93 -43.43 14.60
CA PRO A 235 21.62 -42.82 14.56
C PRO A 235 21.48 -42.06 13.25
N ALA A 236 20.41 -42.35 12.51
CA ALA A 236 20.01 -41.62 11.32
C ALA A 236 19.76 -40.14 11.68
N ILE A 237 20.81 -39.31 11.59
CA ILE A 237 20.66 -37.86 11.50
C ILE A 237 20.51 -37.54 10.02
N VAL A 238 19.39 -37.99 9.44
CA VAL A 238 18.83 -37.35 8.25
C VAL A 238 17.94 -36.24 8.79
N LYS A 239 18.54 -35.12 9.18
CA LYS A 239 17.79 -33.87 9.35
C LYS A 239 17.32 -33.45 7.96
N CYS A 240 16.08 -33.81 7.67
CA CYS A 240 15.35 -33.37 6.50
C CYS A 240 15.37 -31.83 6.41
N ALA A 241 15.91 -31.30 5.31
CA ALA A 241 15.97 -29.88 5.03
C ALA A 241 14.59 -29.21 4.87
N CYS A 242 13.48 -29.98 4.90
CA CYS A 242 12.13 -29.42 4.84
C CYS A 242 11.65 -28.79 6.17
N CYS A 243 12.32 -29.05 7.30
CA CYS A 243 11.88 -28.48 8.59
C CYS A 243 12.34 -27.04 8.82
N THR A 244 13.38 -26.56 8.14
CA THR A 244 13.91 -25.19 8.33
C THR A 244 13.09 -24.10 7.65
N VAL A 245 12.08 -24.44 6.84
CA VAL A 245 11.23 -23.45 6.16
C VAL A 245 10.06 -22.98 7.06
N LYS A 246 9.74 -23.69 8.14
CA LYS A 246 8.65 -23.27 9.05
C LYS A 246 9.06 -22.17 10.03
N ASP A 247 10.35 -22.02 10.35
CA ASP A 247 10.80 -21.03 11.33
C ASP A 247 11.07 -19.63 10.74
N ILE A 248 10.97 -19.45 9.42
CA ILE A 248 11.08 -18.12 8.77
C ILE A 248 9.70 -17.44 8.67
N LYS A 249 8.59 -18.16 8.91
CA LYS A 249 7.23 -17.59 8.87
C LYS A 249 6.89 -16.67 10.05
N GLY A 250 7.74 -16.58 11.07
CA GLY A 250 7.51 -15.73 12.26
C GLY A 250 8.00 -14.29 12.16
N SER A 251 8.75 -13.91 11.12
CA SER A 251 9.45 -12.60 11.09
C SER A 251 9.12 -11.71 9.88
N VAL A 252 8.07 -12.04 9.11
CA VAL A 252 7.69 -11.24 7.92
C VAL A 252 6.18 -10.99 7.91
N GLU A 253 5.66 -10.25 8.89
CA GLU A 253 4.25 -9.78 8.93
C GLU A 253 4.06 -8.38 8.31
N HIS A 254 5.05 -7.80 7.61
CA HIS A 254 4.96 -6.42 7.08
C HIS A 254 5.24 -6.23 5.59
N LEU A 255 5.24 -7.30 4.78
CA LEU A 255 5.29 -7.15 3.32
C LEU A 255 4.05 -7.79 2.69
N HIS A 256 3.12 -6.95 2.25
CA HIS A 256 2.05 -7.30 1.33
C HIS A 256 2.69 -7.69 -0.02
N LEU A 257 2.89 -8.99 -0.24
CA LEU A 257 3.18 -9.57 -1.55
C LEU A 257 1.97 -10.42 -1.98
N PRO A 258 1.52 -10.34 -3.24
CA PRO A 258 0.37 -11.10 -3.73
C PRO A 258 0.65 -12.61 -3.83
N ASP A 259 -0.33 -13.42 -3.42
CA ASP A 259 -0.35 -14.88 -3.21
C ASP A 259 -0.15 -15.78 -4.46
N ILE A 260 0.59 -15.36 -5.49
CA ILE A 260 0.52 -16.03 -6.81
C ILE A 260 1.57 -17.15 -7.02
N ILE A 261 2.58 -17.34 -6.16
CA ILE A 261 3.68 -18.28 -6.46
C ILE A 261 4.00 -19.21 -5.27
N LEU A 262 3.05 -20.03 -4.82
CA LEU A 262 3.36 -21.10 -3.85
C LEU A 262 2.75 -22.47 -4.17
N HIS A 263 2.09 -22.66 -5.32
CA HIS A 263 1.35 -23.89 -5.60
C HIS A 263 2.06 -24.99 -6.40
N ASN A 264 3.35 -24.82 -6.79
CA ASN A 264 4.00 -25.74 -7.74
C ASN A 264 5.20 -26.55 -7.21
N LEU A 265 5.37 -26.71 -5.89
CA LEU A 265 6.48 -27.49 -5.33
C LEU A 265 6.00 -28.59 -4.38
N CYS A 266 5.11 -29.48 -4.83
CA CYS A 266 4.83 -30.76 -4.16
C CYS A 266 4.07 -31.71 -5.08
N VAL A 267 4.63 -32.05 -6.24
CA VAL A 267 4.23 -33.25 -7.00
C VAL A 267 5.51 -33.82 -7.59
N PHE A 268 5.97 -34.98 -7.12
CA PHE A 268 6.46 -36.11 -7.93
C PHE A 268 6.76 -37.31 -6.98
N PRO A 269 6.62 -38.55 -7.48
CA PRO A 269 6.43 -39.79 -6.71
C PRO A 269 7.73 -40.38 -6.15
#